data_AF-A0A175YAU2-F1
#
_entry.id   AF-A0A175YAU2-F1
#
_cell.length_a   1.000
_cell.length_b   1.000
_cell.length_c   1.000
_cell.angle_alpha   90.00
_cell.angle_beta   90.00
_cell.angle_gamma   90.00
#
_symmetry.space_group_name_H-M   'P 1'
#
loop_
_entity.id
_entity.type
_entity.pdbx_description
1 polymer ?
#
loop_
_entity_poly.entity_id
_entity_poly.type
_entity_poly.pdbx_seq_one_letter_code
_entity_poly.pdbx_strand_id
1 'polypeptide(L)'
;MRLSEMQTDLDVRLLACKQNIEQDLEEQEARPAFDVHDYDKRVLDTLSRSFDNKSAMSFADVVRGQEKHDLARSFSAILQLMNNGNVDLQTSDTTEEEATCYTAEKPFLSNF
;
A
#
# COMPACT_ATOMS: atom_id res chain seq x y z
N MET A 1 32.72 -22.87 30.04
CA MET A 1 32.92 -22.51 28.63
C MET A 1 31.61 -22.29 27.85
N ARG A 2 30.43 -22.80 28.27
CA ARG A 2 29.18 -22.69 27.49
C ARG A 2 28.43 -21.34 27.55
N LEU A 3 28.65 -20.53 28.60
CA LEU A 3 27.91 -19.27 28.77
C LEU A 3 28.43 -18.14 27.87
N SER A 4 29.74 -18.09 27.59
CA SER A 4 30.32 -17.08 26.69
C SER A 4 29.91 -17.32 25.24
N GLU A 5 29.83 -18.57 24.81
CA GLU A 5 29.43 -18.94 23.44
C GLU A 5 27.96 -18.61 23.16
N MET A 6 27.05 -18.84 24.12
CA MET A 6 25.65 -18.46 24.01
C MET A 6 25.45 -16.94 24.02
N GLN A 7 26.25 -16.20 24.81
CA GLN A 7 26.20 -14.74 24.82
C GLN A 7 26.63 -14.18 23.46
N THR A 8 27.67 -14.75 22.85
CA THR A 8 28.15 -14.31 21.54
C THR A 8 27.19 -14.63 20.39
N ASP A 9 26.46 -15.75 20.43
CA ASP A 9 25.44 -16.06 19.41
C ASP A 9 24.29 -15.03 19.44
N LEU A 10 23.84 -14.68 20.65
CA LEU A 10 22.82 -13.65 20.83
C LEU A 10 23.29 -12.28 20.36
N ASP A 11 24.53 -11.91 20.70
CA ASP A 11 25.11 -10.63 20.29
C ASP A 11 25.24 -10.54 18.75
N VAL A 12 25.63 -11.64 18.08
CA VAL A 12 25.69 -11.73 16.61
C VAL A 12 24.31 -11.54 15.99
N ARG A 13 23.28 -12.18 16.54
CA ARG A 13 21.91 -12.08 16.02
C ARG A 13 21.30 -10.70 16.27
N LEU A 14 21.56 -10.09 17.43
CA LEU A 14 21.13 -8.74 17.74
C LEU A 14 21.81 -7.73 16.80
N LEU A 15 23.10 -7.89 16.54
CA LEU A 15 23.85 -7.05 15.61
C LEU A 15 23.29 -7.16 14.19
N ALA A 16 23.01 -8.38 13.71
CA ALA A 16 22.40 -8.61 12.41
C ALA A 16 20.99 -7.99 12.33
N CYS A 17 20.18 -8.14 13.39
CA CYS A 17 18.87 -7.50 13.47
C CYS A 17 18.97 -5.98 13.41
N LYS A 18 19.89 -5.38 14.16
CA LYS A 18 20.15 -3.94 14.16
C LYS A 18 20.55 -3.45 12.77
N GLN A 19 21.49 -4.12 12.11
CA GLN A 19 21.94 -3.75 10.77
C GLN A 19 20.81 -3.81 9.74
N ASN A 20 19.97 -4.85 9.79
CA ASN A 20 18.82 -4.98 8.89
C ASN A 20 17.81 -3.84 9.13
N ILE A 21 17.52 -3.51 10.39
CA ILE A 21 16.60 -2.42 10.73
C ILE A 21 17.18 -1.07 10.27
N GLU A 22 18.47 -0.81 10.48
CA GLU A 22 19.13 0.41 10.01
C GLU A 22 19.02 0.54 8.49
N GLN A 23 19.25 -0.54 7.74
CA GLN A 23 19.08 -0.55 6.28
C GLN A 23 17.63 -0.26 5.86
N ASP A 24 16.65 -0.90 6.49
CA ASP A 24 15.23 -0.68 6.18
C ASP A 24 14.81 0.77 6.49
N LEU A 25 15.31 1.33 7.59
CA LEU A 25 15.05 2.72 8.01
C LEU A 25 15.66 3.73 7.02
N GLU A 26 16.90 3.51 6.59
CA GLU A 26 17.55 4.35 5.57
C GLU A 26 16.76 4.33 4.26
N GLU A 27 16.25 3.16 3.84
CA GLU A 27 15.39 3.06 2.65
C GLU A 27 14.08 3.83 2.84
N GLN A 28 13.47 3.78 4.04
CA GLN A 28 12.25 4.55 4.31
C GLN A 28 12.51 6.05 4.33
N GLU A 29 13.61 6.50 4.94
CA GLU A 29 13.96 7.92 5.09
C GLU A 29 14.38 8.55 3.75
N ALA A 30 14.93 7.76 2.83
CA ALA A 30 15.21 8.20 1.47
C ALA A 30 13.94 8.47 0.63
N ARG A 31 12.76 7.98 1.05
CA ARG A 31 11.52 8.16 0.29
C ARG A 31 11.08 9.63 0.35
N PRO A 32 10.57 10.18 -0.77
CA PRO A 32 10.00 11.52 -0.76
C PRO A 32 8.88 11.65 0.26
N ALA A 33 8.76 12.85 0.83
CA ALA A 33 7.64 13.22 1.69
C ALA A 33 6.31 12.95 0.98
N PHE A 34 5.33 12.46 1.74
CA PHE A 34 4.01 12.19 1.20
C PHE A 34 3.17 13.46 1.22
N ASP A 35 2.89 14.02 0.05
CA ASP A 35 1.89 15.06 -0.16
C ASP A 35 0.67 14.46 -0.86
N VAL A 36 -0.43 14.29 -0.13
CA VAL A 36 -1.64 13.67 -0.68
C VAL A 36 -2.19 14.42 -1.90
N HIS A 37 -2.04 15.75 -1.97
CA HIS A 37 -2.55 16.56 -3.08
C HIS A 37 -1.76 16.32 -4.37
N ASP A 38 -0.48 15.99 -4.28
CA ASP A 38 0.32 15.58 -5.44
C ASP A 38 -0.12 14.22 -5.99
N TYR A 39 -0.52 13.29 -5.11
CA TYR A 39 -1.09 12.01 -5.54
C TYR A 39 -2.50 12.19 -6.10
N ASP A 40 -3.34 13.01 -5.46
CA ASP A 40 -4.68 13.37 -5.96
C ASP A 40 -4.61 13.88 -7.40
N LYS A 41 -3.70 14.84 -7.65
CA LYS A 41 -3.49 15.43 -8.98
C LYS A 41 -3.02 14.39 -10.00
N ARG A 42 -2.07 13.52 -9.62
CA ARG A 42 -1.57 12.45 -10.50
C ARG A 42 -2.67 11.45 -10.88
N VAL A 43 -3.51 11.07 -9.91
CA VAL A 43 -4.65 10.18 -10.13
C VAL A 43 -5.65 10.85 -11.07
N LEU A 44 -6.06 12.09 -10.80
CA LEU A 44 -7.02 12.82 -11.62
C LEU A 44 -6.51 13.07 -13.05
N ASP A 45 -5.23 13.39 -13.23
CA ASP A 45 -4.61 13.56 -14.55
C ASP A 45 -4.60 12.24 -15.34
N THR A 46 -4.30 11.12 -14.67
CA THR A 46 -4.33 9.78 -15.27
C THR A 46 -5.75 9.39 -15.69
N LEU A 47 -6.74 9.63 -14.83
CA LEU A 47 -8.14 9.39 -15.16
C LEU A 47 -8.60 10.30 -16.32
N SER A 48 -8.25 11.58 -16.30
CA SER A 48 -8.60 12.57 -17.34
C SER A 48 -8.06 12.21 -18.71
N ARG A 49 -6.83 11.66 -18.79
CA ARG A 49 -6.25 11.17 -20.06
C ARG A 49 -6.98 9.95 -20.64
N SER A 50 -7.78 9.24 -19.85
CA SER A 50 -8.60 8.10 -20.30
C SER A 50 -10.06 8.45 -20.60
N PHE A 51 -10.49 9.67 -20.26
CA PHE A 51 -11.89 10.11 -20.37
C PHE A 51 -12.42 10.22 -21.80
N ASP A 52 -11.55 10.15 -22.83
CA ASP A 52 -11.98 10.03 -24.22
C ASP A 52 -12.88 8.80 -24.47
N ASN A 53 -12.87 7.80 -23.57
CA ASN A 53 -13.61 6.53 -23.72
C ASN A 53 -14.77 6.29 -22.74
N LYS A 54 -15.14 7.24 -21.85
CA LYS A 54 -16.23 7.09 -20.84
C LYS A 54 -16.20 5.80 -19.98
N SER A 55 -15.13 5.01 -20.05
CA SER A 55 -15.01 3.73 -19.35
C SER A 55 -14.28 3.93 -18.02
N ALA A 56 -14.76 3.27 -16.97
CA ALA A 56 -14.04 3.22 -15.70
C ALA A 56 -12.65 2.60 -15.87
N MET A 57 -11.67 3.11 -15.13
CA MET A 57 -10.30 2.61 -15.12
C MET A 57 -10.09 1.71 -13.89
N SER A 58 -9.43 0.57 -14.07
CA SER A 58 -9.07 -0.30 -12.95
C SER A 58 -7.98 0.34 -12.09
N PHE A 59 -7.96 0.04 -10.79
CA PHE A 59 -6.88 0.51 -9.92
C PHE A 59 -5.49 0.09 -10.42
N ALA A 60 -5.37 -1.13 -10.96
CA ALA A 60 -4.13 -1.64 -11.52
C ALA A 60 -3.62 -0.81 -12.71
N ASP A 61 -4.52 -0.25 -13.51
CA ASP A 61 -4.16 0.64 -14.62
C ASP A 61 -3.73 2.03 -14.12
N VAL A 62 -4.38 2.55 -13.07
CA VAL A 62 -4.03 3.85 -12.47
C VAL A 62 -2.60 3.85 -11.92
N VAL A 63 -2.20 2.74 -11.28
CA VAL A 63 -0.89 2.63 -10.60
C VAL A 63 0.17 1.90 -11.43
N ARG A 64 -0.11 1.61 -12.69
CA ARG A 64 0.78 0.86 -13.57
C ARG A 64 2.14 1.55 -13.68
N GLY A 65 3.20 0.80 -13.34
CA GLY A 65 4.59 1.28 -13.43
C GLY A 65 5.04 2.15 -12.25
N GLN A 66 4.21 2.33 -11.22
CA GLN A 66 4.61 3.01 -9.98
C GLN A 66 5.41 2.09 -9.06
N GLU A 67 6.23 2.69 -8.19
CA GLU A 67 6.96 1.94 -7.18
C GLU A 67 6.04 1.39 -6.09
N LYS A 68 6.47 0.35 -5.38
CA LYS A 68 5.65 -0.33 -4.36
C LYS A 68 5.12 0.63 -3.30
N HIS A 69 5.93 1.62 -2.89
CA HIS A 69 5.54 2.59 -1.87
C HIS A 69 4.54 3.63 -2.39
N ASP A 70 4.49 3.86 -3.71
CA ASP A 70 3.50 4.73 -4.35
C ASP A 70 2.14 4.05 -4.48
N LEU A 71 2.07 2.71 -4.53
CA LEU A 71 0.79 1.98 -4.61
C LEU A 71 -0.14 2.32 -3.44
N ALA A 72 0.38 2.23 -2.21
CA ALA A 72 -0.38 2.51 -1.01
C ALA A 72 -0.76 3.99 -0.91
N ARG A 73 0.16 4.88 -1.30
CA ARG A 73 -0.04 6.34 -1.32
C ARG A 73 -1.12 6.74 -2.33
N SER A 74 -1.08 6.17 -3.54
CA SER A 74 -2.10 6.34 -4.57
C SER A 74 -3.45 5.79 -4.12
N PHE A 75 -3.48 4.65 -3.42
CA PHE A 75 -4.72 4.13 -2.83
C PHE A 75 -5.30 5.10 -1.78
N SER A 76 -4.48 5.64 -0.88
CA SER A 76 -4.92 6.65 0.10
C SER A 76 -5.47 7.91 -0.56
N ALA A 77 -4.83 8.42 -1.61
CA ALA A 77 -5.31 9.55 -2.38
C ALA A 77 -6.67 9.26 -3.04
N ILE A 78 -6.85 8.07 -3.63
CA ILE A 78 -8.14 7.66 -4.19
C ILE A 78 -9.23 7.63 -3.12
N LEU A 79 -8.96 7.10 -1.93
CA LEU A 79 -9.94 7.12 -0.83
C LEU A 79 -10.32 8.55 -0.43
N GLN A 80 -9.35 9.47 -0.41
CA GLN A 80 -9.62 10.87 -0.13
C GLN A 80 -10.46 11.53 -1.24
N LEU A 81 -10.14 11.28 -2.50
CA LEU A 81 -10.92 11.73 -3.66
C LEU A 81 -12.34 11.18 -3.65
N MET A 82 -12.53 9.92 -3.25
CA MET A 82 -13.85 9.32 -3.07
C MET A 82 -14.66 10.03 -1.98
N ASN A 83 -14.05 10.26 -0.81
CA ASN A 83 -14.70 10.95 0.29
C ASN A 83 -15.11 12.39 -0.08
N ASN A 84 -14.32 13.05 -0.93
CA ASN A 84 -14.62 14.40 -1.44
C ASN A 84 -15.60 14.40 -2.62
N GLY A 85 -16.00 13.23 -3.14
CA GLY A 85 -16.89 13.10 -4.29
C GLY A 85 -16.24 13.43 -5.63
N ASN A 86 -14.91 13.45 -5.72
CA ASN A 86 -14.18 13.72 -6.95
C ASN A 86 -14.10 12.49 -7.88
N VAL A 87 -14.13 11.28 -7.30
CA VAL A 87 -14.04 10.00 -8.01
C VAL A 87 -15.10 9.06 -7.45
N ASP A 88 -15.68 8.23 -8.30
CA ASP A 88 -16.61 7.16 -7.91
C ASP A 88 -15.96 5.78 -8.08
N LEU A 89 -16.27 4.85 -7.19
CA LEU A 89 -15.73 3.50 -7.21
C LEU A 89 -16.76 2.54 -7.79
N GLN A 90 -16.43 1.97 -8.94
CA GLN A 90 -17.22 0.90 -9.53
C GLN A 90 -16.68 -0.44 -9.06
N THR A 91 -17.44 -1.13 -8.23
CA THR A 91 -17.25 -2.57 -8.02
C THR A 91 -17.95 -3.29 -9.16
N SER A 92 -17.28 -4.21 -9.84
CA SER A 92 -18.00 -5.17 -10.69
C SER A 92 -18.99 -5.91 -9.81
N ASP A 93 -20.21 -6.16 -10.31
CA ASP A 93 -21.13 -7.13 -9.73
C ASP A 93 -20.53 -8.53 -9.91
N THR A 94 -19.44 -8.80 -9.23
CA THR A 94 -18.90 -10.14 -9.10
C THR A 94 -19.88 -10.85 -8.18
N THR A 95 -20.77 -11.66 -8.76
CA THR A 95 -21.43 -12.75 -8.03
C THR A 95 -20.42 -13.35 -7.08
N GLU A 96 -20.81 -13.58 -5.82
CA GLU A 96 -20.01 -13.94 -4.64
C GLU A 96 -19.10 -15.19 -4.77
N GLU A 97 -18.78 -15.63 -5.97
CA GLU A 97 -17.83 -16.68 -6.26
C GLU A 97 -16.41 -16.08 -6.19
N GLU A 98 -15.83 -16.24 -5.00
CA GLU A 98 -14.40 -16.20 -4.69
C GLU A 98 -13.74 -14.81 -4.61
N ALA A 99 -14.33 -13.89 -3.85
CA ALA A 99 -13.52 -12.87 -3.19
C ALA A 99 -12.64 -13.54 -2.13
N THR A 100 -11.46 -14.06 -2.51
CA THR A 100 -10.50 -14.67 -1.57
C THR A 100 -9.88 -13.56 -0.71
N CYS A 101 -10.55 -13.24 0.39
CA CYS A 101 -10.05 -12.29 1.36
C CYS A 101 -8.96 -12.99 2.20
N TYR A 102 -7.68 -12.72 1.91
CA TYR A 102 -6.55 -13.11 2.76
C TYR A 102 -6.47 -12.20 4.00
N THR A 103 -7.58 -12.02 4.68
CA THR A 103 -7.57 -11.48 6.05
C THR A 103 -7.60 -12.68 6.98
N ALA A 104 -6.74 -12.68 8.01
CA ALA A 104 -6.85 -13.65 9.10
C ALA A 104 -8.30 -13.66 9.58
N GLU A 105 -8.94 -14.83 9.52
CA GLU A 105 -10.33 -15.12 9.88
C GLU A 105 -11.13 -13.91 10.44
N LYS A 106 -11.87 -13.22 9.57
CA LYS A 106 -12.90 -12.22 9.93
C LYS A 106 -12.50 -11.26 11.09
N PRO A 107 -11.70 -10.20 10.84
CA PRO A 107 -11.29 -9.27 11.89
C PRO A 107 -12.45 -8.45 12.49
N PHE A 108 -13.59 -8.35 11.80
CA PHE A 108 -14.78 -7.68 12.31
C PHE A 108 -16.01 -8.57 12.11
N LEU A 109 -16.52 -9.11 13.22
CA LEU A 109 -17.83 -9.75 13.26
C LEU A 109 -18.90 -8.65 13.19
N SER A 110 -19.56 -8.52 12.04
CA SER A 110 -20.75 -7.69 11.91
C SER A 110 -21.91 -8.34 12.68
N ASN A 111 -22.17 -7.85 13.89
CA ASN A 111 -23.46 -8.04 14.54
C ASN A 111 -24.34 -6.84 14.16
N PHE A 112 -25.17 -7.01 13.14
CA PHE A 112 -26.41 -6.25 13.01
C PHE A 112 -27.56 -7.19 13.33
#